data_AF-A0A968TI46-F1
#
_entry.id   AF-A0A968TI46-F1
#
_cell.length_a   1.000
_cell.length_b   1.000
_cell.length_c   1.000
_cell.angle_alpha   90.00
_cell.angle_beta   90.00
_cell.angle_gamma   90.00
#
_symmetry.space_group_name_H-M   'P 1'
#
loop_
_entity.id
_entity.type
_entity.pdbx_description
1 polymer ?
#
loop_
_entity_poly.entity_id
_entity_poly.type
_entity_poly.pdbx_seq_one_letter_code
_entity_poly.pdbx_strand_id
1 'polypeptide(L)'
;MEIQQLDLHPEAAEKGGFPHFMLKEIHEQPAAIENAMRGRINLDEASAKFGGLNVTNEQLRDVGRLLILGSGTALHAGMVGEHLLESLAHLPVETDYGSEFRYRNVPLERNTLVFALSQSGETITPSAPPRGRRKG
;
A
#
# COMPACT_ATOMS: atom_id res chain seq x y z
N MET A 1 0.15 -9.16 28.38
CA MET A 1 1.05 -8.19 27.73
C MET A 1 2.04 -9.00 26.93
N GLU A 2 1.82 -9.10 25.61
CA GLU A 2 2.72 -9.83 24.72
C GLU A 2 3.90 -8.91 24.41
N ILE A 3 5.11 -9.34 24.77
CA ILE A 3 6.33 -8.59 24.47
C ILE A 3 6.72 -8.95 23.04
N GLN A 4 6.56 -8.00 22.11
CA GLN A 4 7.05 -8.15 20.75
C GLN A 4 8.46 -7.55 20.64
N GLN A 5 9.40 -8.36 20.16
CA GLN A 5 10.73 -7.87 19.84
C GLN A 5 10.67 -7.11 18.52
N LEU A 6 11.10 -5.86 18.57
CA LEU A 6 11.06 -4.97 17.41
C LEU A 6 12.35 -5.13 16.61
N ASP A 7 12.22 -5.46 15.33
CA ASP A 7 13.35 -5.63 14.41
C ASP A 7 13.79 -4.27 13.85
N LEU A 8 14.19 -3.37 14.75
CA LEU A 8 14.73 -2.06 14.41
C LEU A 8 16.24 -2.05 14.69
N HIS A 9 17.01 -1.89 13.62
CA HIS A 9 18.44 -1.66 13.70
C HIS A 9 18.74 -0.20 14.09
N PRO A 10 19.53 0.06 15.14
CA PRO A 10 19.90 1.42 15.56
C PRO A 10 20.48 2.27 14.44
N GLU A 11 21.20 1.63 13.52
CA GLU A 11 21.85 2.26 12.36
C GLU A 11 20.83 2.89 11.39
N ALA A 12 19.58 2.39 11.37
CA ALA A 12 18.51 2.96 10.58
C ALA A 12 18.15 4.38 11.05
N ALA A 13 18.30 4.67 12.35
CA ALA A 13 18.01 5.97 12.96
C ALA A 13 19.20 6.95 12.94
N GLU A 14 20.37 6.52 12.48
CA GLU A 14 21.58 7.36 12.42
C GLU A 14 21.80 7.95 11.02
N LYS A 15 22.57 9.03 10.93
CA LYS A 15 22.88 9.64 9.61
C LYS A 15 23.88 8.84 8.77
N GLY A 16 24.57 7.86 9.35
CA GLY A 16 25.48 6.97 8.60
C GLY A 16 26.59 7.69 7.82
N GLY A 17 27.07 8.84 8.30
CA GLY A 17 28.10 9.65 7.62
C GLY A 17 27.57 10.68 6.60
N PHE A 18 26.25 10.74 6.35
CA PHE A 18 25.66 11.77 5.50
C PHE A 18 25.40 13.08 6.26
N PRO A 19 25.49 14.25 5.61
CA PRO A 19 25.16 15.55 6.22
C PRO A 19 23.70 15.65 6.73
N HIS A 20 22.74 15.09 5.99
CA HIS A 20 21.30 15.15 6.28
C HIS A 20 20.61 13.81 5.98
N PHE A 21 19.53 13.50 6.73
CA PHE A 21 18.75 12.27 6.56
C PHE A 21 18.17 12.12 5.15
N MET A 22 17.66 13.20 4.56
CA MET A 22 17.15 13.18 3.19
C MET A 22 18.20 12.66 2.18
N LEU A 23 19.47 13.06 2.33
CA LEU A 23 20.52 12.58 1.44
C LEU A 23 20.82 11.10 1.68
N LYS A 24 20.89 10.67 2.95
CA LYS A 24 21.00 9.25 3.31
C LYS A 24 19.88 8.43 2.65
N GLU A 25 18.63 8.82 2.84
CA GLU A 25 17.45 8.13 2.30
C GLU A 25 17.46 8.06 0.77
N ILE A 26 17.90 9.13 0.09
CA ILE A 26 18.08 9.11 -1.38
C ILE A 26 19.11 8.06 -1.80
N HIS A 27 20.25 7.99 -1.11
CA HIS A 27 21.30 7.01 -1.40
C HIS A 27 20.92 5.57 -1.03
N GLU A 28 20.02 5.39 -0.07
CA GLU A 28 19.55 4.07 0.39
C GLU A 28 18.43 3.49 -0.48
N GLN A 29 17.84 4.26 -1.41
CA GLN A 29 16.76 3.79 -2.28
C GLN A 29 17.03 2.44 -2.98
N PRO A 30 18.22 2.15 -3.52
CA PRO A 30 18.47 0.85 -4.15
C PRO A 30 18.29 -0.33 -3.20
N ALA A 31 18.84 -0.22 -1.98
CA ALA A 31 18.69 -1.24 -0.95
C ALA A 31 17.24 -1.31 -0.43
N ALA A 32 16.57 -0.17 -0.30
CA ALA A 32 15.16 -0.11 0.10
C ALA A 32 14.25 -0.84 -0.91
N ILE A 33 14.49 -0.65 -2.21
CA ILE A 33 13.77 -1.35 -3.28
C ILE A 33 14.04 -2.86 -3.23
N GLU A 34 15.29 -3.28 -3.07
CA GLU A 34 15.64 -4.71 -2.95
C GLU A 34 14.93 -5.35 -1.75
N ASN A 35 14.94 -4.69 -0.59
CA ASN A 35 14.25 -5.15 0.61
C ASN A 35 12.72 -5.17 0.44
N ALA A 36 12.15 -4.23 -0.31
CA ALA A 36 10.74 -4.23 -0.64
C ALA A 36 10.35 -5.43 -1.55
N MET A 37 11.26 -5.93 -2.37
CA MET A 37 11.02 -7.10 -3.24
C MET A 37 11.43 -8.44 -2.60
N ARG A 38 12.33 -8.42 -1.60
CA ARG A 38 12.92 -9.60 -0.98
C ARG A 38 11.85 -10.59 -0.50
N GLY A 39 11.95 -11.83 -0.96
CA GLY A 39 11.02 -12.91 -0.60
C GLY A 39 9.60 -12.79 -1.17
N ARG A 40 9.34 -11.77 -2.00
CA ARG A 40 8.01 -11.53 -2.62
C ARG A 40 7.92 -11.93 -4.08
N ILE A 41 9.04 -12.27 -4.73
CA ILE A 41 9.10 -12.71 -6.13
C ILE A 41 9.47 -14.20 -6.16
N ASN A 42 8.64 -15.00 -6.82
CA ASN A 42 8.94 -16.39 -7.15
C ASN A 42 9.35 -16.48 -8.63
N LEU A 43 10.64 -16.61 -8.88
CA LEU A 43 11.18 -16.67 -10.24
C LEU A 43 10.85 -17.98 -10.95
N ASP A 44 10.73 -19.09 -10.22
CA ASP A 44 10.45 -20.41 -10.79
C ASP A 44 9.00 -20.47 -11.34
N GLU A 45 8.07 -19.83 -10.65
CA GLU A 45 6.65 -19.77 -11.05
C GLU A 45 6.31 -18.49 -11.84
N ALA A 46 7.28 -17.62 -12.10
CA ALA A 46 7.09 -16.28 -12.67
C ALA A 46 5.95 -15.50 -11.98
N SER A 47 5.90 -15.58 -10.65
CA SER A 47 4.78 -15.08 -9.84
C SER A 47 5.26 -14.25 -8.65
N ALA A 48 4.32 -13.61 -7.96
CA ALA A 48 4.59 -12.85 -6.74
C ALA A 48 3.83 -13.47 -5.56
N LYS A 49 4.47 -13.49 -4.39
CA LYS A 49 3.90 -14.00 -3.14
C LYS A 49 3.88 -12.90 -2.08
N PHE A 50 2.69 -12.48 -1.70
CA PHE A 50 2.48 -11.48 -0.66
C PHE A 50 1.83 -12.13 0.58
N GLY A 51 2.66 -12.61 1.51
CA GLY A 51 2.20 -13.29 2.73
C GLY A 51 1.36 -12.44 3.69
N GLY A 52 1.28 -11.12 3.47
CA GLY A 52 0.56 -10.18 4.35
C GLY A 52 -0.77 -9.65 3.79
N LEU A 53 -1.17 -10.01 2.56
CA LEU A 53 -2.37 -9.44 1.97
C LEU A 53 -3.67 -9.99 2.58
N ASN A 54 -3.66 -11.15 3.26
CA ASN A 54 -4.86 -11.79 3.80
C ASN A 54 -6.02 -11.92 2.78
N VAL A 55 -5.69 -11.99 1.48
CA VAL A 55 -6.64 -12.18 0.36
C VAL A 55 -6.18 -13.38 -0.46
N THR A 56 -7.10 -14.25 -0.85
CA THR A 56 -6.81 -15.40 -1.70
C THR A 56 -6.73 -15.01 -3.18
N ASN A 57 -6.06 -15.82 -3.99
CA ASN A 57 -6.02 -15.60 -5.45
C ASN A 57 -7.42 -15.60 -6.09
N GLU A 58 -8.35 -16.39 -5.53
CA GLU A 58 -9.75 -16.40 -5.97
C GLU A 58 -10.44 -15.07 -5.68
N GLN A 59 -10.29 -14.55 -4.46
CA GLN A 59 -10.83 -13.23 -4.09
C GLN A 59 -10.22 -12.09 -4.92
N LEU A 60 -8.94 -12.18 -5.29
CA LEU A 60 -8.30 -11.19 -6.16
C LEU A 60 -8.87 -11.21 -7.59
N ARG A 61 -9.27 -12.37 -8.11
CA ARG A 61 -9.90 -12.48 -9.44
C ARG A 61 -11.30 -11.89 -9.49
N ASP A 62 -12.00 -11.88 -8.36
CA ASP A 62 -13.34 -11.31 -8.23
C ASP A 62 -13.33 -9.78 -8.05
N VAL A 63 -12.15 -9.16 -7.93
CA VAL A 63 -12.03 -7.70 -7.83
C VAL A 63 -12.42 -7.06 -9.15
N GLY A 64 -13.44 -6.22 -9.13
CA GLY A 64 -13.92 -5.50 -10.31
C GLY A 64 -13.44 -4.05 -10.38
N ARG A 65 -12.89 -3.51 -9.28
CA ARG A 65 -12.36 -2.14 -9.21
C ARG A 65 -11.34 -2.00 -8.11
N LEU A 66 -10.30 -1.20 -8.36
CA LEU A 66 -9.34 -0.78 -7.34
C LEU A 66 -9.50 0.70 -7.01
N LEU A 67 -9.41 1.03 -5.73
CA LEU A 67 -9.37 2.40 -5.24
C LEU A 67 -8.13 2.57 -4.37
N ILE A 68 -7.29 3.53 -4.69
CA ILE A 68 -6.06 3.85 -3.98
C ILE A 68 -6.24 5.17 -3.24
N LEU A 69 -6.21 5.12 -1.92
CA LEU A 69 -6.36 6.25 -1.04
C LEU A 69 -5.02 6.63 -0.42
N GLY A 70 -4.62 7.89 -0.58
CA GLY A 70 -3.38 8.42 -0.03
C GLY A 70 -3.43 9.91 0.23
N SER A 71 -2.30 10.48 0.63
CA SER A 71 -2.10 11.92 0.76
C SER A 71 -0.67 12.29 0.34
N GLY A 72 -0.47 13.53 -0.11
CA GLY A 72 0.86 14.05 -0.49
C GLY A 72 1.61 13.09 -1.43
N THR A 73 2.86 12.79 -1.10
CA THR A 73 3.74 11.90 -1.90
C THR A 73 3.17 10.47 -2.04
N ALA A 74 2.41 9.96 -1.07
CA ALA A 74 1.80 8.64 -1.16
C ALA A 74 0.71 8.60 -2.24
N LEU A 75 -0.04 9.69 -2.42
CA LEU A 75 -1.01 9.79 -3.51
C LEU A 75 -0.32 9.83 -4.88
N HIS A 76 0.82 10.53 -5.00
CA HIS A 76 1.59 10.56 -6.24
C HIS A 76 2.12 9.17 -6.61
N ALA A 77 2.57 8.37 -5.64
CA ALA A 77 2.89 6.96 -5.88
C ALA A 77 1.67 6.15 -6.30
N GLY A 78 0.50 6.43 -5.71
CA GLY A 78 -0.78 5.87 -6.12
C GLY A 78 -1.13 6.16 -7.57
N MET A 79 -0.94 7.39 -8.06
CA MET A 79 -1.20 7.79 -9.46
C MET A 79 -0.32 7.02 -10.45
N VAL A 80 0.96 6.78 -10.11
CA VAL A 80 1.82 5.92 -10.92
C VAL A 80 1.32 4.47 -10.87
N GLY A 81 0.91 4.01 -9.69
CA GLY A 81 0.35 2.68 -9.49
C GLY A 81 -0.95 2.45 -10.26
N GLU A 82 -1.82 3.45 -10.34
CA GLU A 82 -3.07 3.45 -11.13
C GLU A 82 -2.77 3.05 -12.58
N HIS A 83 -1.88 3.78 -13.24
CA HIS A 83 -1.51 3.51 -14.63
C HIS A 83 -0.93 2.10 -14.85
N LEU A 84 -0.08 1.64 -13.92
CA LEU A 84 0.50 0.29 -14.00
C LEU A 84 -0.53 -0.80 -13.75
N LEU A 85 -1.43 -0.62 -12.78
CA LEU A 85 -2.42 -1.62 -12.43
C LEU A 85 -3.53 -1.69 -13.48
N GLU A 86 -3.95 -0.57 -14.06
CA GLU A 86 -4.89 -0.56 -15.19
C GLU A 86 -4.33 -1.32 -16.39
N SER A 87 -3.06 -1.07 -16.73
CA SER A 87 -2.42 -1.69 -17.89
C SER A 87 -2.12 -3.18 -17.69
N LEU A 88 -1.76 -3.61 -16.48
CA LEU A 88 -1.39 -4.99 -16.19
C LEU A 88 -2.58 -5.88 -15.80
N ALA A 89 -3.55 -5.33 -15.05
CA ALA A 89 -4.67 -6.08 -14.50
C ALA A 89 -5.99 -5.85 -15.26
N HIS A 90 -6.03 -4.89 -16.17
CA HIS A 90 -7.21 -4.59 -17.01
C HIS A 90 -8.50 -4.35 -16.22
N LEU A 91 -8.39 -3.66 -15.10
CA LEU A 91 -9.53 -3.30 -14.25
C LEU A 91 -9.48 -1.80 -13.93
N PRO A 92 -10.63 -1.13 -13.72
CA PRO A 92 -10.66 0.29 -13.39
C PRO A 92 -9.93 0.58 -12.08
N VAL A 93 -8.96 1.48 -12.11
CA VAL A 93 -8.23 1.92 -10.92
C VAL A 93 -8.42 3.41 -10.74
N GLU A 94 -8.73 3.83 -9.52
CA GLU A 94 -8.91 5.25 -9.18
C GLU A 94 -8.00 5.63 -8.02
N THR A 95 -7.44 6.83 -8.05
CA THR A 95 -6.74 7.43 -6.92
C THR A 95 -7.54 8.58 -6.31
N ASP A 96 -7.63 8.65 -4.99
CA ASP A 96 -8.32 9.74 -4.29
C ASP A 96 -7.62 10.13 -2.99
N TYR A 97 -7.85 11.37 -2.57
CA TYR A 97 -7.38 11.88 -1.29
C TYR A 97 -8.15 11.19 -0.16
N GLY A 98 -7.42 10.46 0.69
CA GLY A 98 -8.04 9.74 1.82
C GLY A 98 -8.83 10.66 2.77
N SER A 99 -8.41 11.91 2.92
CA SER A 99 -9.13 12.92 3.73
C SER A 99 -10.48 13.28 3.12
N GLU A 100 -10.56 13.44 1.81
CA GLU A 100 -11.76 13.86 1.09
C GLU A 100 -12.74 12.70 0.88
N PHE A 101 -12.21 11.48 0.72
CA PHE A 101 -12.99 10.28 0.41
C PHE A 101 -14.14 10.03 1.40
N ARG A 102 -13.89 10.29 2.70
CA ARG A 102 -14.91 10.15 3.77
C ARG A 102 -16.10 11.09 3.57
N TYR A 103 -15.90 12.25 2.95
CA TYR A 103 -16.93 13.28 2.81
C TYR A 103 -17.73 13.18 1.50
N ARG A 104 -17.23 12.43 0.51
CA ARG A 104 -17.81 12.39 -0.84
C ARG A 104 -18.90 11.33 -1.04
N ASN A 105 -19.20 10.52 -0.02
CA ASN A 105 -20.19 9.42 -0.09
C ASN A 105 -20.07 8.60 -1.39
N VAL A 106 -18.84 8.21 -1.75
CA VAL A 106 -18.56 7.48 -2.99
C VAL A 106 -19.21 6.09 -2.90
N PRO A 107 -19.99 5.66 -3.91
CA PRO A 107 -20.53 4.31 -3.95
C PRO A 107 -19.40 3.27 -3.97
N LEU A 108 -19.39 2.39 -2.98
CA LEU A 108 -18.48 1.25 -2.91
C LEU A 108 -19.26 -0.03 -3.24
N GLU A 109 -18.91 -0.63 -4.38
CA GLU A 109 -19.43 -1.93 -4.78
C GLU A 109 -18.74 -3.06 -3.99
N ARG A 110 -19.39 -4.23 -3.90
CA ARG A 110 -18.89 -5.35 -3.07
C ARG A 110 -17.55 -5.92 -3.55
N ASN A 111 -17.23 -5.73 -4.82
CA ASN A 111 -16.03 -6.17 -5.52
C ASN A 111 -14.97 -5.04 -5.64
N THR A 112 -15.13 -3.91 -4.95
CA THR A 112 -14.11 -2.87 -4.89
C THR A 112 -13.06 -3.23 -3.83
N LEU A 113 -11.79 -3.32 -4.25
CA LEU A 113 -10.65 -3.44 -3.33
C LEU A 113 -10.04 -2.06 -3.09
N VAL A 114 -9.82 -1.72 -1.82
CA VAL A 114 -9.31 -0.40 -1.41
C VAL A 114 -7.90 -0.55 -0.84
N PHE A 115 -6.94 0.16 -1.43
CA PHE A 115 -5.58 0.31 -0.92
C PHE A 115 -5.43 1.62 -0.17
N ALA A 116 -4.96 1.54 1.07
CA ALA A 116 -4.61 2.67 1.91
C ALA A 116 -3.09 2.83 1.88
N LEU A 117 -2.58 3.89 1.21
CA LEU A 117 -1.15 4.16 1.08
C LEU A 117 -0.70 5.22 2.09
N SER A 118 0.19 4.81 2.99
CA SER A 118 0.86 5.69 3.96
C SER A 118 2.23 5.14 4.31
N GLN A 119 3.22 6.04 4.48
CA GLN A 119 4.56 5.66 4.96
C GLN A 119 4.59 5.46 6.48
N SER A 120 3.87 6.29 7.26
CA SER A 120 3.87 6.20 8.72
C SER A 120 2.83 5.21 9.26
N GLY A 121 1.81 4.86 8.46
CA GLY A 121 0.66 4.07 8.92
C GLY A 121 -0.27 4.82 9.89
N GLU A 122 0.15 5.99 10.38
CA GLU A 122 -0.64 6.87 11.27
C GLU A 122 -1.50 7.86 10.49
N THR A 123 -1.20 8.08 9.20
CA THR A 123 -2.07 8.89 8.34
C THR A 123 -3.43 8.22 8.33
N ILE A 124 -4.42 8.87 8.94
CA ILE A 124 -5.79 8.35 9.10
C ILE A 124 -6.35 8.08 7.70
N THR A 125 -6.13 6.88 7.21
CA THR A 125 -6.84 6.34 6.08
C THR A 125 -8.25 6.04 6.56
N PRO A 126 -9.30 6.30 5.76
CA PRO A 126 -10.65 5.93 6.15
C PRO A 126 -10.61 4.48 6.60
N SER A 127 -10.90 4.22 7.89
CA SER A 127 -11.23 2.89 8.32
C SER A 127 -12.28 2.42 7.33
N ALA A 128 -11.93 1.42 6.53
CA ALA A 128 -12.82 0.89 5.50
C ALA A 128 -14.20 0.72 6.15
N PRO A 129 -15.29 1.19 5.52
CA PRO A 129 -16.61 0.98 6.09
C PRO A 129 -16.71 -0.52 6.39
N PRO A 130 -17.08 -0.92 7.63
CA PRO A 130 -17.13 -2.32 8.00
C PRO A 130 -17.98 -3.04 6.96
N ARG A 131 -17.46 -4.15 6.40
CA ARG A 131 -18.21 -5.02 5.49
C ARG A 131 -19.64 -5.14 6.02
N GLY A 132 -20.57 -4.55 5.26
CA GLY A 132 -22.00 -4.44 5.53
C GLY A 132 -22.48 -4.74 6.95
N ARG A 133 -22.51 -3.74 7.84
CA ARG A 133 -23.64 -3.69 8.78
C ARG A 133 -24.84 -3.14 8.01
N ARG A 134 -25.71 -4.07 7.60
CA ARG A 134 -27.06 -3.78 7.09
C ARG A 134 -27.72 -2.77 8.04
N LYS A 135 -28.04 -1.58 7.55
CA LYS A 135 -29.19 -0.84 8.07
C LYS A 135 -30.40 -1.44 7.37
N GLY A 136 -31.04 -2.39 8.06
CA GLY A 136 -32.50 -2.45 8.04
C GLY A 136 -33.04 -1.32 8.91
#